data_AF-A0A969HEL9-F1
#
_entry.id   AF-A0A969HEL9-F1
#
_cell.length_a   1.000
_cell.length_b   1.000
_cell.length_c   1.000
_cell.angle_alpha   90.00
_cell.angle_beta   90.00
_cell.angle_gamma   90.00
#
_symmetry.space_group_name_H-M   'P 1'
#
loop_
_entity.id
_entity.type
_entity.pdbx_description
1 polymer ?
#
loop_
_entity_poly.entity_id
_entity_poly.type
_entity_poly.pdbx_seq_one_letter_code
_entity_poly.pdbx_strand_id
1 'polypeptide(L)' 'MEKLDRITVNPDICLGQPTIRGMRITVSVVLKMLGSDHTVQEVLEAYPELETEDVQQAIRYAAWVVSDQVQLVPTS' A
#
# COMPACT_ATOMS: atom_id res chain seq x y z
N MET A 1 10.47 0.31 -13.62
CA MET A 1 9.27 0.28 -12.77
C MET A 1 8.86 -1.17 -12.59
N GLU A 2 8.88 -1.67 -11.36
CA GLU A 2 8.16 -2.91 -11.07
C GLU A 2 6.67 -2.66 -11.36
N LYS A 3 6.02 -3.64 -12.00
CA LYS A 3 4.65 -3.50 -12.47
C LYS A 3 3.71 -3.61 -11.26
N LEU A 4 2.96 -2.55 -10.99
CA LEU A 4 2.01 -2.50 -9.87
C LEU A 4 0.60 -2.86 -10.36
N ASP A 5 0.39 -4.11 -10.76
CA ASP A 5 -0.88 -4.56 -11.36
C ASP A 5 -2.04 -4.75 -10.36
N ARG A 6 -1.75 -4.81 -9.06
CA ARG A 6 -2.72 -4.92 -7.95
C ARG A 6 -3.05 -3.57 -7.32
N ILE A 7 -2.30 -2.51 -7.59
CA ILE A 7 -2.61 -1.18 -7.06
C ILE A 7 -3.37 -0.39 -8.11
N THR A 8 -4.59 0.02 -7.76
CA THR A 8 -5.46 0.81 -8.61
C THR A 8 -5.67 2.19 -8.01
N VAL A 9 -5.72 3.20 -8.85
CA VAL A 9 -6.08 4.57 -8.43
C VAL A 9 -7.31 4.97 -9.22
N ASN A 10 -8.41 5.21 -8.52
CA ASN A 10 -9.64 5.70 -9.14
C ASN A 10 -10.10 6.97 -8.39
N PRO A 11 -10.20 8.13 -9.05
CA PRO A 11 -10.63 9.38 -8.41
C PRO A 11 -12.02 9.29 -7.76
N ASP A 12 -12.90 8.41 -8.27
CA ASP A 12 -14.25 8.20 -7.75
C ASP A 12 -14.29 7.26 -6.53
N ILE A 13 -13.18 6.59 -6.20
CA ILE A 13 -13.08 5.63 -5.10
C ILE A 13 -12.11 6.15 -4.04
N CYS A 14 -12.55 6.19 -2.77
CA CYS A 14 -11.72 6.63 -1.64
C CYS A 14 -10.99 7.97 -1.87
N LEU A 15 -11.64 8.93 -2.55
CA LEU A 15 -11.07 10.25 -2.86
C LEU A 15 -9.78 10.20 -3.71
N GLY A 16 -9.65 9.20 -4.59
CA GLY A 16 -8.45 9.03 -5.42
C GLY A 16 -7.26 8.41 -4.69
N GLN A 17 -7.48 7.83 -3.50
CA GLN A 17 -6.42 7.11 -2.81
C GLN A 17 -6.08 5.80 -3.54
N PRO A 18 -4.81 5.36 -3.50
CA PRO A 18 -4.41 4.06 -4.02
C PRO A 18 -5.10 2.94 -3.26
N THR A 19 -5.82 2.09 -4.00
CA THR A 19 -6.55 0.93 -3.47
C THR A 19 -5.99 -0.38 -4.01
N ILE A 20 -6.22 -1.44 -3.25
CA ILE A 20 -5.90 -2.80 -3.69
C ILE A 20 -6.99 -3.28 -4.65
N ARG A 21 -6.65 -3.61 -5.90
CA ARG A 21 -7.52 -4.24 -6.93
C ARG A 21 -8.90 -3.60 -7.11
N GLY A 22 -9.01 -2.28 -6.96
CA GLY A 22 -10.28 -1.55 -7.05
C GLY A 22 -11.21 -1.75 -5.86
N MET A 23 -10.73 -2.43 -4.81
CA MET A 23 -11.45 -2.63 -3.56
C MET A 23 -11.50 -1.34 -2.75
N ARG A 24 -12.37 -1.29 -1.74
CA ARG A 24 -12.42 -0.16 -0.78
C ARG A 24 -11.36 -0.28 0.34
N ILE A 25 -10.30 -1.04 0.08
CA ILE A 25 -9.14 -1.20 0.97
C ILE A 25 -8.01 -0.38 0.37
N THR A 26 -7.55 0.63 1.11
CA THR A 26 -6.48 1.51 0.64
C THR A 26 -5.11 0.95 1.02
N VAL A 27 -4.10 1.27 0.21
CA VAL A 27 -2.70 0.96 0.51
C VAL A 27 -2.31 1.51 1.89
N SER A 28 -2.80 2.70 2.22
CA SER A 28 -2.59 3.34 3.52
C SER A 28 -3.11 2.51 4.71
N VAL A 29 -4.24 1.81 4.57
CA VAL A 29 -4.77 0.95 5.65
C VAL A 29 -3.83 -0.23 5.90
N VAL A 30 -3.41 -0.91 4.84
CA VAL A 30 -2.46 -2.03 4.92
C VAL A 30 -1.16 -1.59 5.58
N LEU A 31 -0.59 -0.47 5.15
CA LEU A 31 0.64 0.07 5.73
C LEU A 31 0.48 0.51 7.18
N LYS A 32 -0.67 1.07 7.57
CA LYS A 32 -0.95 1.44 8.96
C LYS A 32 -1.00 0.24 9.89
N MET A 33 -1.60 -0.87 9.44
CA MET A 33 -1.61 -2.11 10.22
C MET A 33 -0.19 -2.64 10.41
N LEU A 34 0.58 -2.74 9.32
CA LEU A 34 1.98 -3.18 9.36
C LEU A 34 2.84 -2.27 10.24
N GLY A 35 2.58 -0.95 10.24
CA GLY A 35 3.26 0.01 11.10
C GLY A 35 2.80 -0.01 12.56
N SER A 36 1.73 -0.74 12.88
CA SER A 36 1.18 -0.93 14.24
C SER A 36 1.51 -2.32 14.78
N ASP A 37 2.67 -2.86 14.44
CA ASP A 37 3.17 -4.19 14.84
C ASP A 37 2.33 -5.39 14.35
N HIS A 38 1.40 -5.20 13.41
CA HIS A 38 0.67 -6.34 12.83
C HIS A 38 1.53 -7.02 11.76
N THR A 39 1.48 -8.34 11.75
CA THR A 39 2.07 -9.19 10.74
C THR A 39 1.23 -9.19 9.46
N VAL A 40 1.84 -9.62 8.35
CA VAL A 40 1.12 -9.82 7.08
C VAL A 40 -0.04 -10.79 7.28
N GLN A 41 0.13 -11.84 8.09
CA GLN A 41 -0.92 -12.81 8.35
C GLN A 41 -2.14 -12.17 9.04
N GLU A 42 -1.92 -11.33 10.05
CA GLU A 42 -3.02 -10.62 10.74
C GLU A 42 -3.75 -9.65 9.79
N VAL A 43 -3.05 -9.05 8.82
CA VAL A 43 -3.69 -8.25 7.77
C VAL A 43 -4.60 -9.12 6.89
N LEU A 44 -4.14 -10.32 6.49
CA LEU A 44 -4.93 -11.26 5.70
C LEU A 44 -6.11 -11.85 6.49
N GLU A 45 -5.97 -12.01 7.81
CA GLU A 45 -7.05 -12.44 8.69
C GLU A 45 -8.12 -11.34 8.85
N ALA A 46 -7.70 -10.06 8.92
CA ALA A 46 -8.62 -8.92 8.96
C ALA A 46 -9.33 -8.68 7.62
N TYR A 47 -8.67 -8.99 6.51
CA TYR A 47 -9.21 -8.87 5.16
C TYR A 47 -9.02 -10.18 4.37
N PRO A 48 -9.91 -11.17 4.54
CA PRO A 48 -9.79 -12.49 3.91
C PRO A 48 -9.80 -12.46 2.38
N GLU A 49 -10.29 -11.38 1.80
CA GLU A 49 -10.20 -11.11 0.37
C GLU A 49 -8.77 -10.83 -0.14
N LEU A 50 -7.86 -10.39 0.72
CA LEU A 50 -6.51 -10.00 0.32
C LEU A 50 -5.63 -11.24 0.10
N GLU A 51 -4.70 -11.11 -0.82
CA GLU A 51 -3.64 -12.08 -1.03
C GLU A 51 -2.31 -11.52 -0.48
N THR A 52 -1.35 -12.41 -0.21
CA THR A 52 -0.02 -11.98 0.29
C THR A 52 0.63 -11.02 -0.71
N GLU A 53 0.46 -11.25 -2.01
CA GLU A 53 0.96 -10.38 -3.08
C GLU A 53 0.37 -8.97 -3.02
N ASP A 54 -0.87 -8.80 -2.57
CA ASP A 54 -1.51 -7.49 -2.45
C ASP A 54 -0.80 -6.65 -1.37
N VAL A 55 -0.48 -7.28 -0.23
CA VAL A 55 0.26 -6.64 0.87
C VAL A 55 1.70 -6.32 0.43
N GLN A 56 2.37 -7.24 -0.24
CA GLN A 56 3.72 -7.00 -0.76
C GLN A 56 3.74 -5.86 -1.77
N GLN A 57 2.76 -5.79 -2.66
CA GLN A 57 2.72 -4.74 -3.66
C GLN A 57 2.31 -3.38 -3.06
N ALA A 58 1.50 -3.37 -2.01
CA ALA A 58 1.26 -2.16 -1.19
C ALA A 58 2.56 -1.61 -0.57
N ILE A 59 3.41 -2.48 -0.03
CA ILE A 59 4.73 -2.11 0.49
C ILE A 59 5.63 -1.58 -0.63
N ARG A 60 5.67 -2.24 -1.80
CA ARG A 60 6.47 -1.76 -2.95
C ARG A 60 5.98 -0.42 -3.46
N TYR A 61 4.66 -0.21 -3.53
CA TYR A 61 4.08 1.09 -3.87
C TYR A 61 4.54 2.16 -2.87
N ALA A 62 4.49 1.88 -1.57
CA ALA A 62 4.96 2.81 -0.54
C ALA A 62 6.46 3.13 -0.70
N ALA A 63 7.29 2.11 -0.89
CA ALA A 63 8.72 2.26 -1.09
C ALA A 63 9.01 3.08 -2.35
N TRP A 64 8.29 2.86 -3.45
CA TRP A 64 8.39 3.69 -4.66
C TRP A 64 7.97 5.14 -4.42
N VAL A 65 6.82 5.40 -3.79
CA VAL A 65 6.37 6.76 -3.46
C VAL A 65 7.40 7.51 -2.61
N VAL A 66 7.96 6.84 -1.60
CA VAL A 66 8.97 7.43 -0.72
C VAL A 66 10.31 7.60 -1.45
N SER A 67 10.79 6.60 -2.19
CA SER A 67 12.09 6.70 -2.87
C SER A 67 12.12 7.72 -4.02
N ASP A 68 11.01 7.87 -4.75
CA ASP A 68 10.93 8.79 -5.89
C ASP A 68 10.56 10.23 -5.47
N GLN A 69 9.92 10.41 -4.29
CA GLN A 69 9.53 11.73 -3.77
C GLN A 69 10.24 12.19 -2.49
N VAL A 70 11.20 11.45 -1.94
CA VAL A 70 11.99 11.94 -0.81
C VAL A 70 13.07 12.91 -1.28
N GLN A 71 12.82 14.18 -0.96
CA GLN A 71 13.82 15.23 -0.93
C GLN A 71 14.88 14.85 0.13
N LEU A 72 16.10 14.54 -0.32
CA LEU A 72 17.25 14.28 0.55
C LEU A 72 17.36 15.44 1.56
N VAL A 73 17.17 15.14 2.85
CA VAL A 73 17.46 16.12 3.90
C VAL A 73 18.97 16.37 3.90
N PRO A 74 19.42 17.63 3.74
CA PRO A 74 20.85 17.91 3.76
C PRO A 74 21.38 17.55 5.14
N THR A 75 22.33 16.61 5.18
CA THR A 75 23.08 16.29 6.39
C THR A 75 23.93 17.53 6.71
N SER A 76 23.68 18.16 7.86
CA SER A 76 24.56 19.19 8.42
C SER A 76 25.82 18.57 9.03
#